data_AF-A0A936ESU7-F1
#
_entry.id   AF-A0A936ESU7-F1
#
_cell.length_a   1.000
_cell.length_b   1.000
_cell.length_c   1.000
_cell.angle_alpha   90.00
_cell.angle_beta   90.00
_cell.angle_gamma   90.00
#
_symmetry.space_group_name_H-M   'P 1'
#
loop_
_entity.id
_entity.type
_entity.pdbx_description
1 polymer ?
#
loop_
_entity_poly.entity_id
_entity_poly.type
_entity_poly.pdbx_seq_one_letter_code
_entity_poly.pdbx_strand_id
1 'polypeptide(L)'
;MVAGLGPSVGNCRRALFRKHTIMAIGRKTGGRAKGTPNRRTAEAKALCERLATEGSTPLDVMLTAMRHAAKEGDFEQAVDFAAKAAPYVHPRLSAIELDLKDVSDAELQAAAR
;
A
#
# COMPACT_ATOMS: atom_id res chain seq x y z
N MET A 1 56.92 -16.39 -44.37
CA MET A 1 56.00 -16.81 -45.46
C MET A 1 54.60 -16.92 -44.88
N VAL A 2 53.65 -16.28 -45.55
CA VAL A 2 52.24 -16.11 -45.16
C VAL A 2 51.39 -17.29 -45.69
N ALA A 3 50.21 -17.46 -45.09
CA ALA A 3 49.00 -18.20 -45.51
C ALA A 3 48.77 -19.55 -44.78
N GLY A 4 47.61 -19.90 -44.22
CA GLY A 4 46.27 -19.29 -44.18
C GLY A 4 45.21 -20.39 -43.96
N LEU A 5 44.02 -20.01 -43.45
CA LEU A 5 42.71 -20.73 -43.44
C LEU A 5 42.53 -21.83 -42.36
N GLY A 6 41.51 -21.85 -41.49
CA GLY A 6 40.26 -21.09 -41.37
C GLY A 6 39.54 -21.36 -40.02
N PRO A 7 38.34 -20.80 -39.79
CA PRO A 7 37.70 -20.74 -38.47
C PRO A 7 36.75 -21.92 -38.22
N SER A 8 36.86 -22.62 -37.08
CA SER A 8 35.83 -23.56 -36.65
C SER A 8 34.75 -22.82 -35.84
N VAL A 9 33.70 -22.39 -36.55
CA VAL A 9 32.42 -21.96 -35.99
C VAL A 9 31.75 -23.12 -35.23
N GLY A 10 32.04 -23.23 -33.94
CA GLY A 10 31.36 -24.14 -33.01
C GLY A 10 30.00 -23.58 -32.56
N ASN A 11 28.99 -23.73 -33.43
CA ASN A 11 27.55 -23.78 -33.13
C ASN A 11 27.04 -23.08 -31.85
N CYS A 12 26.89 -21.76 -31.90
CA CYS A 12 25.86 -21.04 -31.14
C CYS A 12 24.47 -21.31 -31.76
N ARG A 13 23.98 -22.55 -31.69
CA ARG A 13 22.60 -22.86 -32.11
C ARG A 13 21.64 -22.64 -30.96
N ARG A 14 21.13 -21.41 -30.93
CA ARG A 14 19.87 -21.03 -30.30
C ARG A 14 18.75 -21.98 -30.75
N ALA A 15 18.25 -22.81 -29.84
CA ALA A 15 16.90 -23.37 -29.86
C ALA A 15 16.26 -22.99 -28.52
N LEU A 16 15.62 -21.83 -28.38
CA LEU A 16 14.17 -21.69 -28.59
C LEU A 16 13.36 -22.90 -28.06
N PHE A 17 13.46 -23.18 -26.76
CA PHE A 17 12.42 -23.94 -26.06
C PHE A 17 11.49 -22.96 -25.34
N ARG A 18 10.41 -22.59 -26.02
CA ARG A 18 9.29 -21.81 -25.48
C ARG A 18 8.37 -22.72 -24.68
N LYS A 19 8.14 -22.34 -23.41
CA LYS A 19 6.97 -22.61 -22.53
C LYS A 19 6.79 -24.11 -22.15
N HIS A 20 6.66 -24.48 -20.88
CA HIS A 20 5.59 -24.08 -19.96
C HIS A 20 6.08 -24.08 -18.50
N THR A 21 5.68 -23.06 -17.76
CA THR A 21 5.81 -22.94 -16.30
C THR A 21 4.96 -24.02 -15.62
N ILE A 22 5.53 -25.21 -15.41
CA ILE A 22 5.03 -26.10 -14.36
C ILE A 22 5.63 -25.56 -13.07
N MET A 23 4.92 -24.63 -12.42
CA MET A 23 5.18 -24.32 -11.02
C MET A 23 5.02 -25.63 -10.23
N ALA A 24 5.97 -25.94 -9.35
CA ALA A 24 5.96 -27.16 -8.56
C ALA A 24 4.61 -27.36 -7.86
N ILE A 25 3.98 -28.53 -8.06
CA ILE A 25 2.78 -29.00 -7.34
C ILE A 25 3.23 -29.40 -5.93
N GLY A 26 3.57 -28.42 -5.12
CA GLY A 26 3.97 -28.60 -3.73
C GLY A 26 3.56 -27.36 -2.95
N ARG A 27 2.98 -27.55 -1.76
CA ARG A 27 2.72 -26.42 -0.86
C ARG A 27 4.05 -25.71 -0.60
N LYS A 28 4.15 -24.44 -0.99
CA LYS A 28 5.29 -23.59 -0.63
C LYS A 28 5.33 -23.49 0.90
N THR A 29 6.10 -24.35 1.55
CA THR A 29 6.36 -24.34 3.00
C THR A 29 7.49 -23.36 3.36
N GLY A 30 8.25 -22.90 2.37
CA GLY A 30 9.29 -21.89 2.52
C GLY A 30 8.81 -20.52 2.05
N GLY A 31 9.03 -19.50 2.89
CA GLY A 31 8.71 -18.11 2.61
C GLY A 31 8.27 -17.37 3.87
N ARG A 32 8.39 -16.05 3.86
CA ARG A 32 7.81 -15.22 4.92
C ARG A 32 6.29 -15.40 4.90
N ALA A 33 5.68 -15.62 6.06
CA ALA A 33 4.23 -15.73 6.14
C ALA A 33 3.58 -14.45 5.58
N LYS A 34 2.54 -14.62 4.75
CA LYS A 34 1.87 -13.49 4.12
C LYS A 34 1.24 -12.64 5.22
N GLY A 35 1.59 -11.35 5.26
CA GLY A 35 1.08 -10.40 6.25
C GLY A 35 1.95 -10.21 7.48
N THR A 36 3.09 -10.90 7.62
CA THR A 36 4.02 -10.57 8.71
C THR A 36 4.52 -9.12 8.50
N PRO A 37 4.36 -8.22 9.48
CA PRO A 37 4.86 -6.85 9.37
C PRO A 37 6.40 -6.85 9.35
N ASN A 38 7.00 -5.94 8.58
CA ASN A 38 8.44 -5.71 8.63
C ASN A 38 8.83 -5.25 10.04
N ARG A 39 10.05 -5.55 10.49
CA ARG A 39 10.53 -5.18 11.83
C ARG A 39 10.25 -3.70 12.13
N ARG A 40 10.63 -2.82 11.20
CA ARG A 40 10.36 -1.37 11.28
C ARG A 40 8.87 -1.02 11.40
N THR A 41 8.00 -1.73 10.68
CA THR A 41 6.54 -1.48 10.76
C THR A 41 5.93 -2.02 12.05
N ALA A 42 6.49 -3.10 12.62
CA ALA A 42 6.06 -3.62 13.92
C ALA A 42 6.46 -2.69 15.06
N GLU A 43 7.71 -2.19 15.02
CA GLU A 43 8.22 -1.20 15.98
C GLU A 43 7.41 0.10 15.94
N ALA A 44 7.11 0.63 14.75
CA ALA A 44 6.29 1.82 14.59
C ALA A 44 4.88 1.65 15.16
N LYS A 45 4.23 0.50 14.92
CA LYS A 45 2.92 0.19 15.49
C LYS A 45 2.96 0.10 17.01
N ALA A 46 3.95 -0.61 17.56
CA ALA A 46 4.12 -0.72 19.00
C ALA A 46 4.39 0.64 19.66
N LEU A 47 5.13 1.54 19.01
CA LEU A 47 5.33 2.91 19.49
C LEU A 47 4.00 3.69 19.47
N CYS A 48 3.23 3.62 18.39
CA CYS A 48 1.93 4.27 18.30
C CYS A 48 0.96 3.75 19.37
N GLU A 49 0.94 2.44 19.64
CA GLU A 49 0.10 1.83 20.68
C GLU A 49 0.49 2.34 22.08
N ARG A 50 1.79 2.44 22.39
CA ARG A 50 2.28 3.01 23.66
C ARG A 50 1.88 4.47 23.80
N LEU A 51 2.13 5.29 22.77
CA LEU A 51 1.78 6.71 22.78
C LEU A 51 0.27 6.95 22.84
N ALA A 52 -0.53 6.03 22.27
CA ALA A 52 -1.98 6.07 22.40
C ALA A 52 -2.45 5.87 23.85
N THR A 53 -1.77 5.01 24.62
CA THR A 53 -2.06 4.86 26.07
C THR A 53 -1.64 6.07 26.88
N GLU A 54 -0.59 6.77 26.43
CA GLU A 54 -0.08 7.99 27.06
C GLU A 54 -0.80 9.27 26.57
N GLY A 55 -1.78 9.14 25.66
CA GLY A 55 -2.57 10.26 25.12
C GLY A 55 -1.77 11.25 24.26
N SER A 56 -0.61 10.84 23.76
CA SER A 56 0.32 11.67 22.99
C SER A 56 0.46 11.17 21.55
N THR A 57 -0.68 10.91 20.90
CA THR A 57 -0.63 10.58 19.48
C THR A 57 -0.19 11.80 18.67
N PRO A 58 0.45 11.62 17.50
CA PRO A 58 0.79 12.75 16.62
C PRO A 58 -0.42 13.63 16.28
N LEU A 59 -1.61 13.02 16.19
CA LEU A 59 -2.87 13.74 15.97
C LEU A 59 -3.24 14.62 17.17
N ASP A 60 -3.10 14.11 18.39
CA ASP A 60 -3.36 14.88 19.61
C ASP A 60 -2.43 16.09 19.73
N VAL A 61 -1.16 15.94 19.35
CA VAL A 61 -0.20 17.05 19.33
C VAL A 61 -0.63 18.13 18.32
N MET A 62 -1.08 17.75 17.13
CA MET A 62 -1.60 18.71 16.13
C MET A 62 -2.86 19.44 16.64
N LEU A 63 -3.79 18.72 17.28
CA LEU A 63 -5.02 19.30 17.81
C LEU A 63 -4.79 20.20 19.02
N THR A 64 -3.85 19.84 19.91
CA THR A 64 -3.48 20.67 21.06
C THR A 64 -2.77 21.95 20.60
N ALA A 65 -1.81 21.86 19.70
CA ALA A 65 -1.14 23.04 19.11
C ALA A 65 -2.14 24.00 18.44
N MET A 66 -3.08 23.46 17.66
CA MET A 66 -4.17 24.24 17.06
C MET A 66 -4.99 24.99 18.11
N ARG A 67 -5.35 24.32 19.22
CA ARG A 67 -6.12 24.93 20.32
C ARG A 67 -5.33 26.00 21.07
N HIS A 68 -4.02 25.84 21.21
CA HIS A 68 -3.14 26.85 21.82
C HIS A 68 -3.02 28.09 20.94
N ALA A 69 -2.72 27.92 19.64
CA ALA A 69 -2.65 29.03 18.69
C ALA A 69 -3.97 29.82 18.62
N ALA A 70 -5.11 29.12 18.61
CA ALA A 70 -6.42 29.77 18.65
C ALA A 70 -6.68 30.57 19.94
N LYS A 71 -6.14 30.14 21.08
CA LYS A 71 -6.26 30.89 22.36
C LYS A 71 -5.36 32.13 22.39
N GLU A 72 -4.20 32.05 21.74
CA GLU A 72 -3.25 33.16 21.62
C GLU A 72 -3.68 34.20 20.56
N GLY A 73 -4.70 33.89 19.77
CA GLY A 73 -5.23 34.76 18.72
C GLY A 73 -4.49 34.65 17.39
N ASP A 74 -3.55 33.72 17.26
CA ASP A 74 -2.84 33.44 16.01
C ASP A 74 -3.62 32.41 15.19
N PHE A 75 -4.57 32.92 14.41
CA PHE A 75 -5.43 32.08 13.58
C PHE A 75 -4.70 31.52 12.35
N GLU A 76 -3.65 32.18 11.85
CA GLU A 76 -2.89 31.67 10.71
C GLU A 76 -2.21 30.35 11.07
N GLN A 77 -1.51 30.32 12.21
CA GLN A 77 -0.91 29.08 12.71
C GLN A 77 -1.97 28.01 13.01
N ALA A 78 -3.11 28.40 13.57
CA ALA A 78 -4.21 27.46 13.84
C ALA A 78 -4.74 26.80 12.55
N VAL A 79 -4.89 27.56 11.46
CA VAL A 79 -5.31 27.03 10.15
C VAL A 79 -4.29 26.05 9.58
N ASP A 80 -3.00 26.33 9.72
CA ASP A 80 -1.94 25.42 9.27
C ASP A 80 -1.96 24.07 10.01
N PHE A 81 -2.16 24.09 11.33
CA PHE A 81 -2.32 22.86 12.11
C PHE A 81 -3.61 22.12 11.74
N ALA A 82 -4.71 22.84 11.53
CA ALA A 82 -5.98 22.27 11.09
C ALA A 82 -5.86 21.57 9.73
N ALA A 83 -5.19 22.20 8.76
CA ALA A 83 -4.97 21.64 7.42
C ALA A 83 -4.16 20.33 7.47
N LYS A 84 -3.15 20.24 8.34
CA LYS A 84 -2.36 19.02 8.56
C LYS A 84 -3.17 17.92 9.24
N ALA A 85 -4.09 18.27 10.12
CA ALA A 85 -4.95 17.32 10.82
C ALA A 85 -6.15 16.83 9.97
N ALA A 86 -6.61 17.64 9.01
CA ALA A 86 -7.80 17.37 8.19
C ALA A 86 -7.85 15.97 7.55
N PRO A 87 -6.77 15.38 7.00
CA PRO A 87 -6.81 14.05 6.39
C PRO A 87 -7.18 12.93 7.35
N TYR A 88 -6.93 13.12 8.65
CA TYR A 88 -7.18 12.12 9.70
C TYR A 88 -8.56 12.30 10.35
N VAL A 89 -9.14 13.49 10.28
CA VAL A 89 -10.43 13.83 10.91
C VAL A 89 -11.58 13.82 9.90
N HIS A 90 -11.30 14.23 8.66
CA HIS A 90 -12.30 14.36 7.59
C HIS A 90 -11.92 13.44 6.43
N PRO A 91 -12.43 12.19 6.41
CA PRO A 91 -12.23 11.30 5.27
C PRO A 91 -12.68 12.01 3.99
N ARG A 92 -11.82 12.02 2.97
CA ARG A 92 -12.23 12.51 1.65
C ARG A 92 -13.35 11.59 1.14
N LEU A 93 -14.44 12.19 0.68
CA LEU A 93 -15.48 11.45 -0.04
C LEU A 93 -14.82 10.76 -1.23
N SER A 94 -14.67 9.45 -1.14
CA SER A 94 -14.26 8.61 -2.25
C SER A 94 -15.51 8.28 -3.05
N ALA A 95 -15.46 8.44 -4.37
CA ALA A 95 -16.51 7.95 -5.24
C ALA A 95 -16.55 6.42 -5.08
N ILE A 96 -17.69 5.89 -4.63
CA ILE A 96 -17.90 4.46 -4.50
C ILE A 96 -18.45 3.98 -5.85
N GLU A 97 -17.65 3.25 -6.61
CA GLU A 97 -18.14 2.48 -7.76
C GLU A 97 -18.67 1.14 -7.23
N LEU A 98 -20.00 0.98 -7.24
CA LEU A 98 -20.67 -0.27 -6.91
C LEU A 98 -20.70 -1.17 -8.16
N ASP A 99 -19.80 -2.15 -8.22
CA ASP A 99 -19.82 -3.20 -9.24
C ASP A 99 -20.94 -4.22 -8.95
N LEU A 100 -22.13 -4.00 -9.52
CA LEU A 100 -23.30 -4.89 -9.38
C LEU A 100 -23.24 -6.11 -10.31
N LYS A 101 -22.19 -6.93 -10.21
CA LYS A 101 -21.99 -8.07 -11.13
C LYS A 101 -22.77 -9.34 -10.74
N ASP A 102 -23.24 -9.42 -9.50
CA ASP A 102 -23.87 -10.63 -8.94
C ASP A 102 -25.34 -10.43 -8.50
N VAL A 103 -25.94 -9.27 -8.77
CA VAL A 103 -27.34 -9.03 -8.41
C VAL A 103 -28.24 -9.53 -9.54
N SER A 104 -29.12 -10.47 -9.22
CA SER A 104 -30.06 -10.99 -10.20
C SER A 104 -31.09 -9.93 -10.58
N ASP A 105 -31.55 -9.92 -11.84
CA ASP A 105 -32.50 -8.91 -12.36
C ASP A 105 -33.80 -8.83 -11.53
N ALA A 106 -34.17 -9.93 -10.86
CA ALA A 106 -35.32 -9.99 -9.96
C ALA A 106 -35.15 -9.14 -8.69
N GLU A 107 -33.93 -9.11 -8.12
CA GLU A 107 -33.61 -8.33 -6.92
C GLU A 107 -33.49 -6.84 -7.24
N LEU A 108 -33.01 -6.50 -8.44
CA LEU A 108 -32.99 -5.11 -8.95
C LEU A 108 -34.40 -4.54 -9.12
N GLN A 109 -35.34 -5.34 -9.63
CA GLN A 109 -36.74 -4.93 -9.78
C GLN A 109 -37.49 -4.80 -8.44
N ALA A 110 -37.10 -5.55 -7.42
CA ALA A 110 -37.67 -5.45 -6.08
C ALA A 110 -37.17 -4.22 -5.31
N ALA A 111 -35.91 -3.78 -5.53
CA ALA A 111 -35.35 -2.57 -4.94
C ALA A 111 -35.80 -1.26 -5.63
N ALA A 112 -36.33 -1.36 -6.86
CA ALA A 112 -36.80 -0.23 -7.67
C ALA A 112 -38.30 0.09 -7.50
N ARG A 113 -38.98 -0.53 -6.53
CA ARG A 113 -40.37 -0.24 -6.13
C ARG A 113 -40.41 0.54 -4.83
#